data_AF-A0A2V2EJH1-F1
#
_entry.id   AF-A0A2V2EJH1-F1
#
_cell.length_a   1.000
_cell.length_b   1.000
_cell.length_c   1.000
_cell.angle_alpha   90.00
_cell.angle_beta   90.00
_cell.angle_gamma   90.00
#
_symmetry.space_group_name_H-M   'P 1'
#
loop_
_entity.id
_entity.type
_entity.pdbx_description
1 polymer ?
#
loop_
_entity_poly.entity_id
_entity_poly.type
_entity_poly.pdbx_seq_one_letter_code
_entity_poly.pdbx_strand_id
1 'polypeptide(L)' 'MKKKVGKTVYDTAEMTEVKRVAHGVYGDPAGYEEVLYVTESGKYFLYGIGGETSPYPAEKLVSLAKAKAAAWEKENA' A
#
# COMPACT_ATOMS: atom_id res chain seq x y z
N MET A 1 8.21 -5.94 7.72
CA MET A 1 8.89 -4.64 7.62
C MET A 1 8.15 -3.68 8.54
N LYS A 2 8.81 -3.06 9.53
CA LYS A 2 8.10 -2.19 10.50
C LYS A 2 7.85 -0.81 9.91
N LYS A 3 6.59 -0.46 9.69
CA LYS A 3 6.18 0.86 9.18
C LYS A 3 5.36 1.58 10.24
N LYS A 4 5.71 2.85 10.49
CA LYS A 4 4.98 3.71 11.43
C LYS A 4 3.85 4.42 10.70
N VAL A 5 2.61 4.19 11.13
CA VAL A 5 1.42 4.91 10.65
C VAL A 5 0.85 5.70 11.83
N GLY A 6 1.03 7.01 11.79
CA GLY A 6 0.66 7.88 12.90
C GLY A 6 1.48 7.59 14.16
N LYS A 7 0.81 7.21 15.26
CA LYS A 7 1.46 6.84 16.53
C LYS A 7 1.71 5.33 16.67
N THR A 8 1.22 4.52 15.73
CA THR A 8 1.30 3.06 15.81
C THR A 8 2.32 2.52 14.80
N VAL A 9 3.14 1.57 15.25
CA VAL A 9 4.05 0.83 14.37
C VAL A 9 3.36 -0.46 13.98
N TYR A 10 3.31 -0.72 12.69
CA TYR A 10 2.74 -1.91 12.10
C TYR A 10 3.84 -2.71 11.42
N ASP A 11 3.85 -4.03 11.60
CA ASP A 11 4.79 -4.88 10.87
C ASP A 11 4.10 -5.45 9.64
N THR A 12 4.52 -5.02 8.45
CA THR A 12 4.01 -5.56 7.18
C THR A 12 4.46 -7.01 6.94
N ALA A 13 5.42 -7.54 7.71
CA ALA A 13 5.77 -8.96 7.62
C ALA A 13 4.74 -9.86 8.30
N GLU A 14 4.00 -9.35 9.28
CA GLU A 14 2.88 -10.04 9.90
C GLU A 14 1.57 -9.83 9.13
N MET A 15 1.58 -8.93 8.14
CA MET A 15 0.44 -8.70 7.27
C MET A 15 0.46 -9.65 6.09
N THR A 16 -0.72 -10.08 5.67
CA THR A 16 -0.90 -10.81 4.43
C THR A 16 -1.06 -9.84 3.27
N GLU A 17 -0.27 -10.00 2.22
CA GLU A 17 -0.46 -9.29 0.96
C GLU A 17 -1.72 -9.81 0.26
N VAL A 18 -2.67 -8.91 0.02
CA VAL A 18 -3.93 -9.23 -0.66
C VAL A 18 -3.76 -9.07 -2.17
N LYS A 19 -3.21 -7.92 -2.59
CA LYS A 19 -3.01 -7.56 -3.99
C LYS A 19 -1.88 -6.55 -4.09
N ARG A 20 -1.11 -6.62 -5.17
CA ARG A 20 -0.07 -5.67 -5.53
C ARG A 20 -0.26 -5.23 -6.97
N VAL A 21 -0.19 -3.93 -7.20
CA VAL A 21 -0.33 -3.32 -8.52
C VAL A 21 0.78 -2.29 -8.71
N ALA A 22 1.52 -2.45 -9.79
CA ALA A 22 2.51 -1.48 -10.23
C ALA A 22 1.90 -0.63 -11.35
N HIS A 23 1.97 0.68 -11.18
CA HIS A 23 1.58 1.69 -12.15
C HIS A 23 2.85 2.30 -12.73
N GLY A 24 3.04 2.12 -14.04
CA GLY A 24 4.21 2.61 -14.77
C GLY A 24 5.20 1.51 -15.13
N VAL A 25 6.39 1.93 -15.57
CA VAL A 25 7.46 1.04 -16.02
C VAL A 25 8.71 1.24 -15.18
N TYR A 26 9.58 0.23 -15.16
CA TYR A 26 10.85 0.30 -14.45
C TYR A 26 11.68 1.51 -14.93
N GLY A 27 12.07 2.37 -13.99
CA GLY A 27 12.80 3.61 -14.30
C GLY A 27 11.92 4.82 -14.61
N ASP A 28 10.59 4.69 -14.56
CA ASP A 28 9.71 5.84 -14.70
C ASP A 28 9.68 6.68 -13.40
N PRO A 29 10.02 7.97 -13.44
CA PRO A 29 10.03 8.80 -12.24
C PRO A 29 8.63 9.05 -11.67
N ALA A 30 7.57 8.90 -12.47
CA ALA A 30 6.18 8.97 -12.05
C ALA A 30 5.58 7.59 -11.73
N GLY A 31 6.32 6.50 -11.96
CA GLY A 31 5.92 5.14 -11.64
C GLY A 31 5.82 4.90 -10.14
N TYR A 32 4.83 4.13 -9.73
CA TYR A 32 4.60 3.76 -8.34
C TYR A 32 3.98 2.37 -8.23
N GLU A 33 4.18 1.74 -7.09
CA GLU A 33 3.59 0.47 -6.72
C GLU A 33 2.69 0.68 -5.50
N GLU A 34 1.51 0.10 -5.56
CA GLU A 34 0.55 0.04 -4.47
C GLU A 34 0.29 -1.41 -4.08
N VAL A 35 0.46 -1.70 -2.80
CA VAL A 35 0.28 -3.03 -2.22
C VAL A 35 -0.75 -2.95 -1.11
N LEU A 36 -1.83 -3.71 -1.25
CA LEU A 36 -2.84 -3.83 -0.24
C LEU A 36 -2.49 -4.99 0.71
N TYR A 37 -2.32 -4.65 1.97
CA TYR A 37 -2.08 -5.56 3.06
C TYR A 37 -3.31 -5.71 3.94
N VAL A 38 -3.48 -6.88 4.55
CA VAL A 38 -4.46 -7.14 5.60
C VAL A 38 -3.75 -7.74 6.83
N THR A 39 -4.03 -7.18 8.00
CA THR A 39 -3.56 -7.76 9.28
C THR A 39 -4.41 -8.96 9.65
N GLU A 40 -3.92 -9.84 10.53
CA GLU A 40 -4.72 -10.92 11.12
C GLU A 40 -6.03 -10.43 11.78
N SER A 41 -6.04 -9.24 12.38
CA SER A 41 -7.28 -8.62 12.93
C SER A 41 -8.26 -8.09 11.87
N GLY A 42 -8.00 -8.29 10.57
CA GLY A 42 -8.86 -7.84 9.47
C GLY A 42 -8.80 -6.34 9.14
N LYS A 43 -7.75 -5.62 9.55
CA LYS A 43 -7.51 -4.22 9.17
C LYS A 43 -6.71 -4.17 7.87
N TYR A 44 -7.12 -3.29 6.97
CA TYR A 44 -6.47 -3.14 5.67
C TYR A 44 -5.50 -1.95 5.68
N PHE A 45 -4.39 -2.09 4.99
CA PHE A 45 -3.38 -1.06 4.83
C PHE A 45 -2.92 -1.00 3.38
N LEU A 46 -2.93 0.18 2.79
CA LEU A 46 -2.39 0.43 1.47
C LEU A 46 -0.97 0.96 1.60
N TYR A 47 -0.03 0.23 1.04
CA TYR A 47 1.37 0.59 0.97
C TYR A 47 1.68 1.12 -0.42
N GLY A 48 2.01 2.40 -0.53
CA GLY A 48 2.43 3.03 -1.78
C GLY A 48 3.91 3.38 -1.74
N ILE A 49 4.64 3.06 -2.82
CA ILE A 49 6.04 3.45 -3.02
C ILE A 49 6.27 3.74 -4.50
N GLY A 50 6.96 4.82 -4.85
CA GLY A 50 7.25 5.15 -6.24
C GLY A 50 8.44 6.08 -6.41
N GLY A 51 8.61 6.57 -7.63
CA GLY A 51 9.62 7.55 -7.99
C GLY A 51 9.27 8.95 -7.47
N GLU A 52 10.23 9.87 -7.51
CA GLU A 52 10.12 11.24 -6.95
C GLU A 52 8.95 12.06 -7.52
N THR A 53 8.52 11.79 -8.76
CA THR A 53 7.40 12.51 -9.39
C THR A 53 6.07 11.75 -9.29
N SER A 54 6.06 10.60 -8.64
CA SER A 54 4.86 9.80 -8.42
C SER A 54 4.01 10.36 -7.26
N PRO A 55 2.73 9.97 -7.14
CA PRO A 55 1.91 10.29 -5.95
C PRO A 55 2.48 9.71 -4.64
N TYR A 56 3.41 8.76 -4.73
CA TYR A 56 4.09 8.14 -3.59
C TYR A 56 5.61 8.35 -3.68
N PRO A 57 6.11 9.59 -3.58
CA PRO A 57 7.55 9.89 -3.74
C PRO A 57 8.42 9.25 -2.66
N ALA A 58 7.81 8.79 -1.57
CA ALA A 58 8.42 7.98 -0.54
C ALA A 58 7.44 6.91 -0.08
N GLU A 59 7.97 5.84 0.50
CA GLU A 59 7.20 4.75 1.08
C GLU A 59 6.14 5.26 2.07
N LYS A 60 4.86 5.05 1.76
CA LYS A 60 3.74 5.51 2.55
C LYS A 60 2.80 4.36 2.84
N LEU A 61 2.45 4.18 4.11
CA LEU A 61 1.46 3.20 4.54
C LEU A 61 0.23 3.92 5.08
N VAL A 62 -0.95 3.62 4.53
CA VAL A 62 -2.22 4.25 4.87
C VAL A 62 -3.20 3.18 5.32
N SER A 63 -3.83 3.35 6.50
CA SER A 63 -4.89 2.45 6.92
C SER A 63 -6.17 2.70 6.10
N LEU A 64 -6.76 1.62 5.60
CA LEU A 64 -8.02 1.64 4.87
C LEU A 64 -9.10 0.91 5.67
N ALA A 65 -10.31 1.45 5.61
CA ALA A 65 -11.49 0.70 6.02
C ALA A 65 -11.75 -0.44 5.03
N LYS A 66 -12.33 -1.55 5.50
CA LYS A 66 -12.65 -2.73 4.68
C LYS A 66 -13.40 -2.39 3.38
N ALA A 67 -14.35 -1.45 3.45
CA ALA A 67 -15.10 -1.00 2.26
C ALA A 67 -14.21 -0.28 1.23
N LYS A 68 -13.26 0.56 1.69
CA LYS A 68 -12.32 1.25 0.79
C LYS A 68 -11.29 0.29 0.22
N ALA A 69 -10.82 -0.67 1.00
CA ALA A 69 -9.92 -1.72 0.53
C ALA A 69 -10.59 -2.54 -0.59
N ALA A 70 -11.81 -3.01 -0.37
CA ALA A 70 -12.56 -3.75 -1.38
C ALA A 70 -12.86 -2.93 -2.65
N ALA A 71 -13.10 -1.62 -2.52
CA ALA A 71 -13.25 -0.73 -3.67
C ALA A 71 -11.93 -0.61 -4.44
N TRP A 72 -10.83 -0.34 -3.73
CA TRP A 72 -9.49 -0.25 -4.33
C TRP A 72 -9.09 -1.55 -5.03
N GLU A 73 -9.35 -2.72 -4.42
CA GLU A 73 -9.11 -4.03 -5.04
C GLU A 73 -9.88 -4.21 -6.34
N LYS A 74 -11.12 -3.71 -6.42
CA LYS A 74 -11.94 -3.80 -7.63
C LYS A 74 -11.50 -2.82 -8.72
N GLU A 75 -11.08 -1.62 -8.34
CA GLU A 75 -10.57 -0.62 -9.29
C GLU A 75 -9.22 -1.05 -9.89
N ASN A 76 -8.43 -1.81 -9.12
CA ASN A 76 -7.11 -2.31 -9.50
C ASN A 76 -7.12 -3.84 -9.80
N ALA A 77 -8.30 -4.41 -10.12
CA ALA A 77 -8.50 -5.84 -10.33
C ALA A 77 -7.86 -6.35 -11.63
#